data_AF-A0AAQ3S8J1-F1
#
_entry.id   AF-A0AAQ3S8J1-F1
#
_cell.length_a   1.000
_cell.length_b   1.000
_cell.length_c   1.000
_cell.angle_alpha   90.00
_cell.angle_beta   90.00
_cell.angle_gamma   90.00
#
_symmetry.space_group_name_H-M   'P 1'
#
loop_
_entity.id
_entity.type
_entity.pdbx_description
1 polymer ?
#
loop_
_entity_poly.entity_id
_entity_poly.type
_entity_poly.pdbx_seq_one_letter_code
_entity_poly.pdbx_strand_id
1 'polypeptide(L)'
;MEGQPAKRRRVYSLEPNKVEQAAFARNYMNYLVPALMKIKERNTSSQNCDIQNVVKYEVDMAMVHSAQGFAWSDALSVKLQRNRANADSDRSSFGNNDKAGEGSSRICGQNGEMVPLNNRFTSNPSLKPRNKNKSMPEMKRGLREEDEDQLKSLRMLIPGGEEMCSEQMVTELQSYVSCLQMQVNILQCLSETH
;
A
#
# COMPACT_ATOMS: atom_id res chain seq x y z
N MET A 1 10.73 5.47 68.21
CA MET A 1 10.92 4.97 66.83
C MET A 1 9.89 5.66 65.96
N GLU A 2 10.24 6.77 65.33
CA GLU A 2 9.36 7.48 64.39
C GLU A 2 9.52 6.87 62.99
N GLY A 3 8.43 6.33 62.45
CA GLY A 3 8.39 5.72 61.13
C GLY A 3 8.32 6.76 60.02
N GLN A 4 9.18 6.64 59.00
CA GLN A 4 9.13 7.51 57.83
C GLN A 4 7.94 7.18 56.92
N PRO A 5 7.22 8.19 56.38
CA PRO A 5 6.13 7.96 55.44
C PRO A 5 6.66 7.55 54.06
N ALA A 6 6.30 6.36 53.62
CA ALA A 6 6.62 5.85 52.30
C ALA A 6 5.99 6.71 51.19
N LYS A 7 6.83 7.32 50.35
CA LYS A 7 6.42 8.12 49.18
C LYS A 7 5.75 7.21 48.15
N ARG A 8 4.42 7.23 48.08
CA ARG A 8 3.67 6.55 47.02
C ARG A 8 3.83 7.32 45.71
N ARG A 9 4.38 6.66 44.70
CA ARG A 9 4.45 7.13 43.31
C ARG A 9 3.02 7.30 42.79
N ARG A 10 2.65 8.51 42.35
CA ARG A 10 1.38 8.73 41.64
C ARG A 10 1.51 8.17 40.23
N VAL A 11 0.71 7.17 39.91
CA VAL A 11 0.58 6.64 38.54
C VAL A 11 -0.57 7.40 37.89
N TYR A 12 -0.27 8.17 36.84
CA TYR A 12 -1.29 8.79 35.99
C TYR A 12 -1.67 7.79 34.90
N SER A 13 -2.98 7.58 34.68
CA SER A 13 -3.49 6.83 33.54
C SER A 13 -3.27 7.63 32.26
N LEU A 14 -2.48 7.09 31.33
CA LEU A 14 -2.36 7.65 29.98
C LEU A 14 -3.60 7.27 29.16
N GLU A 15 -4.06 8.18 28.30
CA GLU A 15 -5.15 7.88 27.36
C GLU A 15 -4.68 6.80 26.36
N PRO A 16 -5.49 5.76 26.07
CA PRO A 16 -5.12 4.67 25.16
C PRO A 16 -4.56 5.14 23.82
N ASN A 17 -5.18 6.16 23.22
CA ASN A 17 -4.75 6.72 21.93
C ASN A 17 -3.32 7.28 21.97
N LYS A 18 -2.91 7.88 23.10
CA LYS A 18 -1.55 8.42 23.26
C LYS A 18 -0.52 7.30 23.41
N VAL A 19 -0.92 6.18 24.00
CA VAL A 19 -0.06 5.00 24.15
C VAL A 19 0.19 4.33 22.80
N GLU A 20 -0.86 4.17 21.98
CA GLU A 20 -0.75 3.61 20.62
C GLU A 20 0.08 4.51 19.70
N GLN A 21 -0.15 5.82 19.73
CA GLN A 21 0.65 6.80 18.98
C GLN A 21 2.14 6.73 19.36
N ALA A 22 2.43 6.68 20.67
CA ALA A 22 3.81 6.58 21.15
C ALA A 22 4.46 5.24 20.76
N ALA A 23 3.70 4.15 20.81
CA ALA A 23 4.18 2.82 20.41
C ALA A 23 4.51 2.78 18.92
N PHE A 24 3.61 3.30 18.06
CA PHE A 24 3.85 3.41 16.63
C PHE A 24 5.07 4.28 16.35
N ALA A 25 5.15 5.49 16.92
CA ALA A 25 6.25 6.40 16.65
C ALA A 25 7.61 5.79 17.02
N ARG A 26 7.67 5.10 18.15
CA ARG A 26 8.85 4.35 18.58
C ARG A 26 9.22 3.26 17.58
N ASN A 27 8.26 2.42 17.17
CA ASN A 27 8.51 1.35 16.22
C ASN A 27 8.97 1.90 14.85
N TYR A 28 8.34 2.98 14.41
CA TYR A 28 8.61 3.64 13.13
C TYR A 28 10.04 4.18 13.09
N MET A 29 10.43 4.95 14.11
CA MET A 29 11.79 5.49 14.20
C MET A 29 12.85 4.41 14.40
N ASN A 30 12.55 3.38 15.20
CA ASN A 30 13.46 2.25 15.43
C ASN A 30 13.79 1.48 14.15
N TYR A 31 12.84 1.38 13.22
CA TYR A 31 13.10 0.79 11.90
C TYR A 31 13.76 1.80 10.95
N LEU A 32 13.18 3.01 10.84
CA LEU A 32 13.54 3.97 9.81
C LEU A 32 14.95 4.53 9.98
N VAL A 33 15.33 4.94 11.19
CA VAL A 33 16.63 5.62 11.41
C VAL A 33 17.82 4.71 11.03
N PRO A 34 17.90 3.44 11.49
CA PRO A 34 18.96 2.54 11.05
C PRO A 34 18.94 2.26 9.54
N ALA A 35 17.76 2.15 8.94
CA ALA A 35 17.63 1.89 7.50
C ALA A 35 18.18 3.07 6.67
N LEU A 36 17.82 4.31 7.04
CA LEU A 36 18.32 5.51 6.39
C LEU A 36 19.84 5.69 6.57
N MET A 37 20.38 5.35 7.75
CA MET A 37 21.84 5.34 7.96
C MET A 37 22.56 4.38 7.01
N LYS A 38 22.03 3.15 6.86
CA LYS A 38 22.60 2.16 5.92
C LYS A 38 22.55 2.63 4.47
N ILE A 39 21.48 3.32 4.06
CA ILE A 39 21.38 3.90 2.71
C ILE A 39 22.47 4.97 2.53
N LYS A 40 22.60 5.88 3.50
CA LYS A 40 23.62 6.94 3.48
C LYS A 40 25.03 6.35 3.34
N GLU A 41 25.36 5.29 4.09
CA GLU A 41 26.65 4.60 4.00
C GLU A 41 26.91 4.02 2.61
N ARG A 42 25.94 3.30 2.02
CA ARG A 42 26.08 2.70 0.68
C ARG A 42 26.19 3.72 -0.46
N ASN A 43 25.56 4.88 -0.31
CA ASN A 43 25.64 5.94 -1.32
C ASN A 43 27.06 6.52 -1.45
N THR A 44 27.89 6.43 -0.41
CA THR A 44 29.29 6.85 -0.48
C THR A 44 30.16 5.89 -1.32
N SER A 45 29.68 4.67 -1.61
CA SER A 45 30.44 3.62 -2.27
C SER A 45 30.11 3.40 -3.77
N SER A 46 29.66 4.44 -4.48
CA SER A 46 29.53 4.42 -5.96
C SER A 46 28.56 3.35 -6.53
N GLN A 47 27.44 3.06 -5.86
CA GLN A 47 26.31 2.35 -6.48
C GLN A 47 25.21 3.34 -6.85
N ASN A 48 25.02 3.57 -8.15
CA ASN A 48 23.88 4.32 -8.70
C ASN A 48 22.60 3.46 -8.62
N CYS A 49 22.09 3.25 -7.41
CA CYS A 49 20.71 2.80 -7.22
C CYS A 49 19.80 4.03 -7.12
N ASP A 50 18.55 3.88 -7.55
CA ASP A 50 17.56 4.94 -7.38
C ASP A 50 17.27 5.14 -5.88
N ILE A 51 18.03 6.06 -5.27
CA ILE A 51 17.98 6.36 -3.84
C ILE A 51 16.55 6.69 -3.38
N GLN A 52 15.76 7.33 -4.24
CA GLN A 52 14.39 7.72 -3.91
C GLN A 52 13.52 6.47 -3.74
N ASN A 53 13.65 5.50 -4.64
CA ASN A 53 12.93 4.22 -4.53
C ASN A 53 13.35 3.41 -3.31
N VAL A 54 14.65 3.40 -2.99
CA VAL A 54 15.15 2.70 -1.79
C VAL A 54 14.64 3.38 -0.52
N VAL A 55 14.71 4.70 -0.43
CA VAL A 55 14.17 5.46 0.71
C VAL A 55 12.67 5.25 0.83
N LYS A 56 11.92 5.32 -0.27
CA LYS A 56 10.47 5.07 -0.28
C LYS A 56 10.15 3.66 0.22
N TYR A 57 10.89 2.65 -0.23
CA TYR A 57 10.72 1.28 0.22
C TYR A 57 10.94 1.16 1.74
N GLU A 58 12.02 1.75 2.29
CA GLU A 58 12.28 1.68 3.73
C GLU A 58 11.26 2.46 4.55
N VAL A 59 10.77 3.59 4.04
CA VAL A 59 9.68 4.38 4.65
C VAL A 59 8.38 3.57 4.69
N ASP A 60 8.01 2.93 3.57
CA ASP A 60 6.82 2.08 3.49
C ASP A 60 6.96 0.84 4.41
N MET A 61 8.15 0.23 4.47
CA MET A 61 8.43 -0.89 5.39
C MET A 61 8.37 -0.47 6.87
N ALA A 62 8.88 0.73 7.20
CA ALA A 62 8.76 1.28 8.55
C ALA A 62 7.29 1.43 8.97
N MET A 63 6.44 1.89 8.03
CA MET A 63 5.00 2.01 8.24
C MET A 63 4.36 0.64 8.52
N VAL A 64 4.70 -0.38 7.72
CA VAL A 64 4.25 -1.77 7.93
C VAL A 64 4.63 -2.27 9.33
N HIS A 65 5.90 -2.16 9.72
CA HIS A 65 6.37 -2.64 11.02
C HIS A 65 5.75 -1.91 12.21
N SER A 66 5.29 -0.67 12.01
CA SER A 66 4.69 0.16 13.05
C SER A 66 3.19 -0.07 13.20
N ALA A 67 2.55 -0.54 12.14
CA ALA A 67 1.13 -0.77 12.01
C ALA A 67 0.78 -2.27 12.03
N GLN A 68 1.60 -3.10 12.69
CA GLN A 68 1.38 -4.54 12.72
C GLN A 68 0.02 -4.87 13.36
N GLY A 69 -0.75 -5.74 12.69
CA GLY A 69 -2.07 -6.18 13.13
C GLY A 69 -3.24 -5.62 12.33
N PHE A 70 -2.98 -4.71 11.37
CA PHE A 70 -3.98 -4.28 10.39
C PHE A 70 -3.85 -5.07 9.08
N ALA A 71 -4.97 -5.44 8.47
CA ALA A 71 -4.97 -6.19 7.22
C ALA A 71 -4.27 -5.42 6.08
N TRP A 72 -4.42 -4.08 6.05
CA TRP A 72 -3.73 -3.28 5.03
C TRP A 72 -2.21 -3.30 5.19
N SER A 73 -1.71 -3.44 6.42
CA SER A 73 -0.27 -3.48 6.69
C SER A 73 0.36 -4.76 6.15
N ASP A 74 -0.35 -5.89 6.28
CA ASP A 74 0.06 -7.19 5.75
C ASP A 74 0.01 -7.19 4.22
N ALA A 75 -1.06 -6.65 3.64
CA ALA A 75 -1.18 -6.49 2.18
C ALA A 75 -0.08 -5.58 1.61
N LEU A 76 0.25 -4.48 2.30
CA LEU A 76 1.36 -3.60 1.94
C LEU A 76 2.71 -4.33 2.03
N SER A 77 2.94 -5.12 3.09
CA SER A 77 4.13 -5.95 3.25
C SER A 77 4.34 -6.90 2.08
N VAL A 78 3.30 -7.63 1.69
CA VAL A 78 3.32 -8.55 0.55
C VAL A 78 3.62 -7.81 -0.75
N LYS A 79 3.02 -6.63 -0.95
CA LYS A 79 3.29 -5.78 -2.13
C LYS A 79 4.74 -5.33 -2.19
N LEU A 80 5.31 -4.86 -1.08
CA LEU A 80 6.69 -4.40 -1.00
C LEU A 80 7.69 -5.54 -1.25
N GLN A 81 7.46 -6.71 -0.66
CA GLN A 81 8.33 -7.88 -0.85
C GLN A 81 8.29 -8.41 -2.29
N ARG A 82 7.11 -8.44 -2.92
CA ARG A 82 6.95 -8.84 -4.33
C ARG A 82 7.73 -7.91 -5.27
N ASN A 83 7.64 -6.60 -5.06
CA ASN A 83 8.35 -5.62 -5.89
C ASN A 83 9.88 -5.78 -5.79
N ARG A 84 10.38 -6.14 -4.60
CA ARG A 84 11.81 -6.41 -4.39
C ARG A 84 12.29 -7.66 -5.14
N ALA A 85 11.53 -8.75 -5.10
CA ALA A 85 11.86 -9.99 -5.81
C ALA A 85 11.90 -9.80 -7.34
N ASN A 86 11.01 -8.97 -7.89
CA ASN A 86 11.01 -8.66 -9.32
C ASN A 86 12.25 -7.84 -9.73
N ALA A 87 12.63 -6.83 -8.93
CA ALA A 87 13.81 -6.00 -9.21
C ALA A 87 15.13 -6.80 -9.18
N ASP A 88 15.23 -7.82 -8.32
CA ASP A 88 16.40 -8.71 -8.27
C ASP A 88 16.44 -9.69 -9.45
N SER A 89 15.26 -10.13 -9.94
CA SER A 89 15.14 -11.01 -11.11
C SER A 89 15.60 -10.31 -12.39
N ASP A 90 15.20 -9.05 -12.60
CA ASP A 90 15.61 -8.24 -13.76
C ASP A 90 17.10 -7.86 -13.73
N ARG A 91 17.70 -7.77 -12.53
CA ARG A 91 19.17 -7.60 -12.39
C ARG A 91 19.97 -8.87 -12.66
N SER A 92 19.38 -10.05 -12.45
CA SER A 92 20.04 -11.33 -12.71
C SER A 92 20.01 -11.76 -14.18
N SER A 93 19.18 -11.14 -15.04
CA SER A 93 19.08 -11.53 -16.46
C SER A 93 20.20 -10.98 -17.34
N PHE A 94 21.14 -10.19 -16.79
CA PHE A 94 22.35 -9.75 -17.46
C PHE A 94 23.58 -10.50 -16.92
N GLY A 95 23.58 -11.82 -17.06
CA GLY A 95 24.71 -12.65 -16.63
C GLY A 95 24.63 -14.08 -17.13
N ASN A 96 25.37 -14.33 -18.22
CA ASN A 96 25.76 -15.61 -18.81
C ASN A 96 24.85 -16.16 -19.93
N ASN A 97 25.29 -15.88 -21.16
CA ASN A 97 25.15 -16.84 -22.25
C ASN A 97 26.23 -17.94 -22.11
N ASP A 98 25.87 -19.12 -22.63
CA ASP A 98 26.68 -20.30 -22.94
C ASP A 98 26.82 -21.39 -21.85
N LYS A 99 25.91 -22.38 -21.85
CA LYS A 99 26.13 -23.68 -22.52
C LYS A 99 24.92 -24.61 -22.44
N ALA A 100 24.77 -25.39 -23.51
CA ALA A 100 23.69 -26.31 -23.85
C ALA A 100 23.45 -27.49 -22.90
N GLY A 101 22.23 -28.06 -22.93
CA GLY A 101 21.99 -29.47 -22.61
C GLY A 101 20.69 -29.76 -21.84
N GLU A 102 19.66 -30.18 -22.57
CA GLU A 102 18.60 -31.15 -22.21
C GLU A 102 17.88 -31.10 -20.85
N GLY A 103 16.53 -31.04 -20.93
CA GLY A 103 15.70 -32.06 -20.29
C GLY A 103 14.55 -31.58 -19.39
N SER A 104 13.33 -31.75 -19.92
CA SER A 104 12.12 -32.17 -19.18
C SER A 104 11.11 -31.11 -18.68
N SER A 105 10.13 -30.86 -19.57
CA SER A 105 8.69 -31.05 -19.36
C SER A 105 8.03 -30.62 -18.04
N ARG A 106 7.15 -29.62 -18.11
CA ARG A 106 5.69 -29.84 -18.24
C ARG A 106 4.93 -28.58 -18.65
N ILE A 107 3.94 -28.85 -19.49
CA ILE A 107 2.99 -27.95 -20.16
C ILE A 107 1.84 -27.58 -19.22
N CYS A 108 1.41 -26.32 -19.26
CA CYS A 108 0.02 -25.85 -19.27
C CYS A 108 0.07 -24.31 -19.36
N GLY A 109 -0.61 -23.55 -20.19
CA GLY A 109 -1.68 -23.79 -21.15
C GLY A 109 -2.22 -22.40 -21.52
N GLN A 110 -2.04 -22.03 -22.79
CA GLN A 110 -2.80 -21.08 -23.60
C GLN A 110 -4.09 -20.47 -22.99
N ASN A 111 -4.18 -19.12 -22.94
CA ASN A 111 -5.04 -18.30 -23.82
C ASN A 111 -5.40 -16.93 -23.20
N GLY A 112 -5.22 -15.87 -23.99
CA GLY A 112 -5.61 -14.50 -23.65
C GLY A 112 -4.97 -13.48 -24.60
N GLU A 113 -5.17 -13.69 -25.90
CA GLU A 113 -4.78 -12.80 -27.00
C GLU A 113 -5.29 -11.36 -26.73
N MET A 114 -4.36 -10.42 -26.52
CA MET A 114 -4.70 -9.01 -26.39
C MET A 114 -4.91 -8.40 -27.78
N VAL A 115 -6.14 -7.99 -28.06
CA VAL A 115 -6.51 -7.24 -29.27
C VAL A 115 -5.96 -5.80 -29.18
N PRO A 116 -5.26 -5.28 -30.21
CA PRO A 116 -4.86 -3.88 -30.24
C PRO A 116 -6.04 -2.97 -30.56
N LEU A 117 -6.26 -1.97 -29.71
CA LEU A 117 -7.22 -0.89 -29.90
C LEU A 117 -6.77 0.00 -31.08
N ASN A 118 -7.45 -0.09 -32.23
CA ASN A 118 -7.21 0.80 -33.36
C ASN A 118 -8.48 1.61 -33.68
N ASN A 119 -8.47 2.88 -33.25
CA ASN A 119 -9.42 3.90 -33.70
C ASN A 119 -9.19 4.21 -35.19
N ARG A 120 -10.17 3.92 -36.03
CA ARG A 120 -10.35 4.64 -37.31
C ARG A 120 -11.81 4.97 -37.56
N PHE A 121 -12.06 6.27 -37.61
CA PHE A 121 -13.26 6.89 -38.16
C PHE A 121 -13.51 6.43 -39.60
N THR A 122 -14.73 5.98 -39.89
CA THR A 122 -15.35 6.10 -41.22
C THR A 122 -16.85 6.30 -41.08
N SER A 123 -17.37 7.29 -41.80
CA SER A 123 -18.76 7.74 -41.78
C SER A 123 -19.61 7.06 -42.86
N ASN A 124 -20.92 6.97 -42.55
CA ASN A 124 -22.11 6.94 -43.44
C ASN A 124 -22.53 5.62 -44.14
N PRO A 125 -23.81 5.50 -44.59
CA PRO A 125 -25.10 5.86 -43.95
C PRO A 125 -26.20 4.78 -44.16
N SER A 126 -27.45 5.06 -43.72
CA SER A 126 -28.73 4.37 -44.03
C SER A 126 -29.09 3.18 -43.09
N LEU A 127 -30.31 2.94 -42.60
CA LEU A 127 -31.70 3.33 -42.90
C LEU A 127 -32.51 3.42 -41.58
N LYS A 128 -33.51 4.32 -41.54
CA LYS A 128 -34.58 4.46 -40.51
C LYS A 128 -35.74 3.46 -40.79
N PRO A 129 -36.83 3.33 -39.97
CA PRO A 129 -37.08 3.77 -38.58
C PRO A 129 -37.91 2.76 -37.70
N ARG A 130 -38.16 3.17 -36.43
CA ARG A 130 -39.43 3.00 -35.66
C ARG A 130 -39.67 1.66 -34.92
N ASN A 131 -39.60 1.70 -33.58
CA ASN A 131 -40.78 1.37 -32.77
C ASN A 131 -40.75 1.97 -31.35
N LYS A 132 -41.94 2.40 -30.91
CA LYS A 132 -42.23 3.09 -29.64
C LYS A 132 -42.22 2.09 -28.49
N ASN A 133 -41.28 2.21 -27.56
CA ASN A 133 -41.46 1.64 -26.22
C ASN A 133 -41.73 2.76 -25.23
N LYS A 134 -42.88 2.63 -24.58
CA LYS A 134 -43.44 3.53 -23.59
C LYS A 134 -42.47 3.69 -22.43
N SER A 135 -42.26 4.95 -22.07
CA SER A 135 -41.75 5.41 -20.78
C SER A 135 -42.38 4.63 -19.63
N MET A 136 -41.53 3.96 -18.86
CA MET A 136 -41.71 3.79 -17.43
C MET A 136 -40.68 4.72 -16.78
N PRO A 137 -41.07 5.66 -15.90
CA PRO A 137 -40.09 6.40 -15.12
C PRO A 137 -39.43 5.41 -14.15
N GLU A 138 -38.11 5.21 -14.31
CA GLU A 138 -37.25 4.60 -13.30
C GLU A 138 -37.33 5.43 -12.03
N MET A 139 -38.23 5.03 -11.14
CA MET A 139 -38.29 5.56 -9.80
C MET A 139 -37.57 4.54 -8.90
N LYS A 140 -36.42 4.96 -8.35
CA LYS A 140 -35.57 4.27 -7.35
C LYS A 140 -34.39 3.42 -7.85
N ARG A 141 -33.52 3.97 -8.71
CA ARG A 141 -32.17 3.39 -8.93
C ARG A 141 -30.98 4.27 -8.51
N GLY A 142 -31.19 5.51 -8.08
CA GLY A 142 -30.08 6.42 -7.76
C GLY A 142 -29.36 6.10 -6.44
N LEU A 143 -30.08 5.77 -5.37
CA LEU A 143 -29.49 5.74 -4.03
C LEU A 143 -28.62 4.51 -3.73
N ARG A 144 -28.73 3.42 -4.51
CA ARG A 144 -28.03 2.16 -4.21
C ARG A 144 -26.74 1.97 -5.01
N GLU A 145 -26.66 2.56 -6.20
CA GLU A 145 -25.48 2.47 -7.07
C GLU A 145 -24.37 3.43 -6.60
N GLU A 146 -24.74 4.62 -6.10
CA GLU A 146 -23.81 5.60 -5.55
C GLU A 146 -22.99 5.06 -4.36
N ASP A 147 -23.64 4.31 -3.46
CA ASP A 147 -22.98 3.70 -2.29
C ASP A 147 -21.99 2.59 -2.69
N GLU A 148 -22.29 1.81 -3.74
CA GLU A 148 -21.40 0.76 -4.24
C GLU A 148 -20.16 1.34 -4.95
N ASP A 149 -20.36 2.37 -5.76
CA ASP A 149 -19.26 3.08 -6.46
C ASP A 149 -18.35 3.82 -5.47
N GLN A 150 -18.92 4.42 -4.42
CA GLN A 150 -18.15 5.04 -3.35
C GLN A 150 -17.34 4.01 -2.57
N LEU A 151 -17.93 2.87 -2.21
CA LEU A 151 -17.22 1.79 -1.53
C LEU A 151 -16.07 1.24 -2.38
N LYS A 152 -16.30 1.06 -3.68
CA LYS A 152 -15.26 0.64 -4.63
C LYS A 152 -14.12 1.65 -4.70
N SER A 153 -14.44 2.94 -4.71
CA SER A 153 -13.43 4.01 -4.68
C SER A 153 -12.59 3.97 -3.40
N LEU A 154 -13.20 3.69 -2.25
CA LEU A 154 -12.47 3.54 -0.98
C LEU A 154 -11.52 2.34 -0.99
N ARG A 155 -11.94 1.20 -1.57
CA ARG A 155 -11.11 -0.01 -1.66
C ARG A 155 -9.82 0.23 -2.44
N MET A 156 -9.86 1.06 -3.48
CA MET A 156 -8.68 1.42 -4.27
C MET A 156 -7.66 2.29 -3.53
N LEU A 157 -8.03 2.92 -2.40
CA LEU A 157 -7.15 3.85 -1.67
C LEU A 157 -6.24 3.17 -0.65
N ILE A 158 -6.67 2.02 -0.12
CA ILE A 158 -5.95 1.31 0.94
C ILE A 158 -5.22 0.10 0.34
N PRO A 159 -3.99 -0.21 0.78
CA PRO A 159 -3.32 -1.44 0.35
C PRO A 159 -4.16 -2.68 0.67
N GLY A 160 -4.48 -3.48 -0.36
CA GLY A 160 -5.28 -4.71 -0.22
C GLY A 160 -6.76 -4.50 0.01
N GLY A 161 -7.30 -3.30 -0.27
CA GLY A 161 -8.71 -3.00 -0.08
C GLY A 161 -9.64 -3.82 -0.97
N GLU A 162 -9.14 -4.34 -2.10
CA GLU A 162 -9.90 -5.23 -2.99
C GLU A 162 -10.25 -6.56 -2.33
N GLU A 163 -9.40 -7.08 -1.44
CA GLU A 163 -9.64 -8.32 -0.71
C GLU A 163 -10.41 -8.14 0.61
N MET A 164 -10.64 -6.90 1.05
CA MET A 164 -11.29 -6.59 2.32
C MET A 164 -12.82 -6.69 2.27
N CYS A 165 -13.40 -7.25 3.34
CA CYS A 165 -14.85 -7.25 3.54
C CYS A 165 -15.34 -5.86 3.93
N SER A 166 -16.56 -5.50 3.51
CA SER A 166 -17.14 -4.17 3.76
C SER A 166 -17.23 -3.78 5.24
N GLU A 167 -17.44 -4.75 6.14
CA GLU A 167 -17.52 -4.53 7.58
C GLU A 167 -16.19 -4.04 8.20
N GLN A 168 -15.06 -4.53 7.68
CA GLN A 168 -13.72 -4.20 8.16
C GLN A 168 -13.14 -2.96 7.45
N MET A 169 -13.64 -2.67 6.25
CA MET A 169 -13.11 -1.62 5.36
C MET A 169 -12.99 -0.25 6.03
N VAL A 170 -14.01 0.19 6.77
CA VAL A 170 -14.01 1.51 7.41
C VAL A 170 -12.98 1.57 8.54
N THR A 171 -12.87 0.51 9.34
CA THR A 171 -11.90 0.42 10.44
C THR A 171 -10.46 0.37 9.91
N GLU A 172 -10.22 -0.45 8.89
CA GLU A 172 -8.92 -0.54 8.22
C GLU A 172 -8.53 0.81 7.60
N LEU A 173 -9.45 1.47 6.90
CA LEU A 173 -9.23 2.80 6.33
C LEU A 173 -8.92 3.86 7.40
N GLN A 174 -9.68 3.87 8.50
CA GLN A 174 -9.43 4.78 9.61
C GLN A 174 -8.03 4.56 10.21
N SER A 175 -7.64 3.30 10.39
CA SER A 175 -6.31 2.96 10.92
C SER A 175 -5.19 3.38 9.96
N TYR A 176 -5.39 3.19 8.65
CA TYR A 176 -4.44 3.60 7.63
C TYR A 176 -4.25 5.11 7.59
N VAL A 177 -5.35 5.88 7.59
CA VAL A 177 -5.30 7.36 7.65
C VAL A 177 -4.59 7.83 8.93
N SER A 178 -4.86 7.19 10.07
CA SER A 178 -4.20 7.53 11.34
C SER A 178 -2.69 7.28 11.28
N CYS A 179 -2.27 6.14 10.72
CA CYS A 179 -0.86 5.81 10.53
C CYS A 179 -0.16 6.75 9.55
N LEU A 180 -0.82 7.15 8.46
CA LEU A 180 -0.31 8.14 7.51
C LEU A 180 -0.10 9.50 8.18
N GLN A 181 -1.07 9.97 8.97
CA GLN A 181 -0.92 11.23 9.70
C GLN A 181 0.27 11.19 10.66
N MET A 182 0.44 10.08 11.37
CA MET A 182 1.56 9.90 12.30
C MET A 182 2.90 9.81 11.57
N GLN A 183 2.96 9.12 10.43
CA GLN A 183 4.14 9.11 9.56
C GLN A 183 4.51 10.53 9.12
N VAL A 184 3.56 11.30 8.60
CA VAL A 184 3.81 12.69 8.15
C VAL A 184 4.33 13.54 9.31
N ASN A 185 3.70 13.45 10.48
CA ASN A 185 4.13 14.19 11.67
C ASN A 185 5.58 13.85 12.05
N ILE A 186 5.94 12.56 12.09
CA ILE A 186 7.30 12.13 12.45
C ILE A 186 8.31 12.62 11.42
N LEU A 187 8.03 12.44 10.12
CA LEU A 187 8.92 12.87 9.05
C LEU A 187 9.09 14.39 9.03
N GLN A 188 8.03 15.14 9.29
CA GLN A 188 8.09 16.60 9.44
C GLN A 188 9.01 16.99 10.59
N CYS A 189 8.85 16.39 11.77
CA CYS A 189 9.75 16.64 12.91
C CYS A 189 11.20 16.35 12.56
N LEU A 190 11.49 15.27 11.83
CA LEU A 190 12.85 14.95 11.40
C LEU A 190 13.41 15.99 10.41
N SER A 191 12.58 16.49 9.50
CA SER A 191 12.99 17.50 8.50
C SER A 191 13.23 18.89 9.07
N GLU A 192 12.49 19.27 10.12
CA GLU A 192 12.61 20.56 10.80
C GLU A 192 13.86 20.66 11.70
N THR A 193 14.56 19.55 11.94
CA THR A 193 15.74 19.48 12.82
C THR A 193 17.03 20.08 12.21
N HIS A 194 16.94 21.00 11.24
CA HIS A 194 18.07 21.53 10.47
C HIS A 194 18.27 23.04 10.60
#